data_AF-A0A0F9EF78-F1
#
_entry.id   AF-A0A0F9EF78-F1
#
_cell.length_a   1.000
_cell.length_b   1.000
_cell.length_c   1.000
_cell.angle_alpha   90.00
_cell.angle_beta   90.00
_cell.angle_gamma   90.00
#
_symmetry.space_group_name_H-M   'P 1'
#
loop_
_entity.id
_entity.type
_entity.pdbx_description
1 polymer ?
#
loop_
_entity_poly.entity_id
_entity_poly.type
_entity_poly.pdbx_seq_one_letter_code
_entity_poly.pdbx_strand_id
1 'polypeptide(L)'
;AYCLLCSAKRSASLRRAELPVLSIHHFDGGPGEDDFFLPEVSKGDGSSRSRPGLGELQELIAPYQAVHLPGLPRFAGGVVGYAAYDMVRYYERLGEGPTDDRELPDLSFGLYRTMVIFDHVSKTIKVVANAHVTGDPGGAYAHATESIERTIAHLREGDGRAVGEISLEGIPQKPYQSNFTREEYMKVVEACKQYIRAGDIFQVVLSQRLAVTTQAARSTSTARSAWSTPRRSCSCWTPRR
;
A
#
# COMPACT_ATOMS: atom_id res chain seq x y z
N ALA A 1 -10.48 -8.14 5.95
CA ALA A 1 -9.90 -6.77 5.84
C ALA A 1 -9.72 -6.37 4.38
N TYR A 2 -9.72 -5.08 4.02
CA TYR A 2 -9.68 -4.63 2.62
C TYR A 2 -8.41 -3.85 2.27
N CYS A 3 -7.88 -4.05 1.06
CA CYS A 3 -6.81 -3.25 0.49
C CYS A 3 -7.32 -2.59 -0.79
N LEU A 4 -7.15 -1.26 -0.91
CA LEU A 4 -7.45 -0.50 -2.12
C LEU A 4 -6.14 -0.03 -2.75
N LEU A 5 -5.81 -0.58 -3.92
CA LEU A 5 -4.75 -0.03 -4.77
C LEU A 5 -5.36 0.97 -5.73
N CYS A 6 -4.69 2.10 -5.97
CA CYS A 6 -5.14 3.09 -6.93
C CYS A 6 -3.93 3.56 -7.72
N SER A 7 -4.01 3.49 -9.05
CA SER A 7 -2.95 3.98 -9.93
C SER A 7 -3.42 5.25 -10.63
N ALA A 8 -2.71 6.35 -10.38
CA ALA A 8 -2.86 7.58 -11.13
C ALA A 8 -1.68 7.75 -12.09
N LYS A 9 -1.86 7.36 -13.36
CA LYS A 9 -0.89 7.70 -14.41
C LYS A 9 -1.14 9.13 -14.89
N ARG A 10 -0.14 10.00 -14.76
CA ARG A 10 -0.13 11.31 -15.43
C ARG A 10 0.52 11.13 -16.81
N SER A 11 -0.28 11.24 -17.87
CA SER A 11 0.23 11.43 -19.23
C SER A 11 0.64 12.90 -19.41
N ALA A 12 1.84 13.14 -19.96
CA ALA A 12 2.31 14.49 -20.28
C ALA A 12 1.59 15.12 -21.49
N SER A 13 0.85 14.35 -22.29
CA SER A 13 0.25 14.81 -23.57
C SER A 13 -1.27 14.96 -23.56
N LEU A 14 -1.97 14.44 -22.55
CA LEU A 14 -3.44 14.46 -22.50
C LEU A 14 -3.94 15.32 -21.34
N ARG A 15 -4.73 16.35 -21.66
CA ARG A 15 -5.53 17.14 -20.70
C ARG A 15 -6.71 16.35 -20.08
N ARG A 16 -6.59 15.02 -20.03
CA ARG A 16 -7.53 14.09 -19.39
C ARG A 16 -6.74 12.96 -18.76
N ALA A 17 -7.02 12.70 -17.49
CA ALA A 17 -6.55 11.50 -16.80
C ALA A 17 -7.34 10.31 -17.34
N GLU A 18 -6.73 9.48 -18.18
CA GLU A 18 -7.24 8.16 -18.51
C GLU A 18 -6.56 7.16 -17.57
N LEU A 19 -7.35 6.55 -16.69
CA LEU A 19 -6.88 5.80 -15.53
C LEU A 19 -7.28 4.33 -15.65
N PRO A 20 -6.35 3.36 -15.72
CA PRO A 20 -6.64 2.04 -15.17
C PRO A 20 -6.53 2.15 -13.64
N VAL A 21 -7.63 2.45 -12.96
CA VAL A 21 -7.67 2.33 -11.50
C VAL A 21 -7.91 0.86 -11.17
N LEU A 22 -6.85 0.13 -10.84
CA LEU A 22 -7.01 -1.19 -10.27
C LEU A 22 -7.46 -1.07 -8.81
N SER A 23 -8.71 -0.67 -8.58
CA SER A 23 -9.29 -0.64 -7.24
C SER A 23 -9.57 -2.05 -6.77
N ILE A 24 -8.62 -2.65 -6.05
CA ILE A 24 -8.85 -3.92 -5.35
C ILE A 24 -9.86 -3.65 -4.22
N HIS A 25 -10.89 -4.47 -4.13
CA HIS A 25 -11.77 -4.49 -2.98
C HIS A 25 -11.90 -5.94 -2.54
N HIS A 26 -11.67 -6.18 -1.24
CA HIS A 26 -12.09 -7.39 -0.56
C HIS A 26 -13.31 -7.04 0.29
N PHE A 27 -14.36 -7.84 0.21
CA PHE A 27 -15.58 -7.65 0.97
C PHE A 27 -15.72 -8.82 1.93
N ASP A 28 -15.56 -8.54 3.23
CA ASP A 28 -15.64 -9.54 4.30
C ASP A 28 -17.12 -9.85 4.58
N GLY A 29 -17.56 -11.02 4.14
CA GLY A 29 -18.80 -11.64 4.62
C GLY A 29 -18.46 -12.59 5.76
N GLY A 30 -18.05 -12.06 6.91
CA GLY A 30 -17.63 -12.87 8.07
C GLY A 30 -16.35 -13.68 7.84
N PRO A 31 -15.84 -14.41 8.85
CA PRO A 31 -14.65 -15.25 8.72
C PRO A 31 -14.97 -16.44 7.81
N GLY A 32 -14.91 -16.22 6.51
CA GLY A 32 -14.75 -17.29 5.53
C GLY A 32 -13.30 -17.76 5.56
N GLU A 33 -13.09 -19.08 5.51
CA GLU A 33 -11.79 -19.78 5.56
C GLU A 33 -10.85 -19.46 4.37
N ASP A 34 -11.18 -18.47 3.54
CA ASP A 34 -10.71 -18.38 2.16
C ASP A 34 -9.49 -17.46 1.97
N ASP A 35 -9.28 -16.51 2.88
CA ASP A 35 -8.16 -15.56 2.85
C ASP A 35 -7.50 -15.50 4.25
N PHE A 36 -6.22 -15.88 4.33
CA PHE A 36 -5.43 -15.80 5.56
C PHE A 36 -4.45 -14.62 5.46
N PHE A 37 -4.34 -13.86 6.54
CA PHE A 37 -3.22 -12.95 6.70
C PHE A 37 -1.96 -13.76 6.87
N LEU A 38 -0.93 -13.49 6.06
CA LEU A 38 0.36 -14.09 6.33
C LEU A 38 0.77 -13.67 7.75
N PRO A 39 1.33 -14.59 8.55
CA PRO A 39 1.69 -14.29 9.93
C PRO A 39 2.51 -13.01 9.96
N GLU A 40 2.10 -12.06 10.80
CA GLU A 40 2.85 -10.83 10.96
C GLU A 40 4.23 -11.20 11.50
N VAL A 41 5.24 -10.82 10.73
CA VAL A 41 6.61 -10.99 11.15
C VAL A 41 6.92 -9.85 12.12
N SER A 42 6.90 -10.18 13.41
CA SER A 42 7.33 -9.29 14.47
C SER A 42 8.82 -9.43 14.71
N LYS A 43 9.44 -8.34 15.18
CA LYS A 43 10.88 -8.24 15.46
C LYS A 43 11.31 -9.38 16.38
N GLY A 44 12.18 -10.26 15.89
CA GLY A 44 12.90 -11.20 16.75
C GLY A 44 13.77 -10.43 17.74
N ASP A 45 13.79 -10.85 19.00
CA ASP A 45 14.88 -10.46 19.88
C ASP A 45 16.19 -10.90 19.18
N GLY A 46 17.24 -10.10 19.23
CA GLY A 46 18.47 -10.33 18.47
C GLY A 46 19.24 -11.64 18.79
N SER A 47 18.58 -12.66 19.38
CA SER A 47 19.16 -13.89 19.91
C SER A 47 18.73 -15.18 19.16
N SER A 48 17.75 -15.16 18.25
CA SER A 48 17.29 -16.39 17.56
C SER A 48 17.69 -16.45 16.08
N ARG A 49 18.23 -17.61 15.67
CA ARG A 49 18.77 -17.94 14.33
C ARG A 49 17.73 -18.16 13.22
N SER A 50 16.46 -17.80 13.43
CA SER A 50 15.46 -17.74 12.36
C SER A 50 15.16 -16.27 12.12
N ARG A 51 15.73 -15.67 11.06
CA ARG A 51 15.43 -14.28 10.70
C ARG A 51 14.19 -14.29 9.81
N PRO A 52 13.01 -13.88 10.31
CA PRO A 52 11.85 -13.81 9.47
C PRO A 52 12.02 -12.62 8.53
N GLY A 53 12.49 -12.93 7.33
CA GLY A 53 12.82 -11.95 6.29
C GLY A 53 11.89 -12.09 5.09
N LEU A 54 12.28 -11.51 3.96
CA LEU A 54 11.58 -11.72 2.69
C LEU A 54 11.65 -13.18 2.22
N GLY A 55 12.58 -13.98 2.77
CA GLY A 55 12.69 -15.42 2.49
C GLY A 55 11.48 -16.23 2.96
N GLU A 56 10.96 -15.98 4.17
CA GLU A 56 9.75 -16.66 4.65
C GLU A 56 8.53 -16.26 3.82
N LEU A 57 8.43 -14.97 3.47
CA LEU A 57 7.40 -14.51 2.54
C LEU A 57 7.51 -15.23 1.18
N GLN A 58 8.73 -15.40 0.67
CA GLN A 58 8.98 -16.13 -0.57
C GLN A 58 8.53 -17.60 -0.48
N GLU A 59 8.83 -18.29 0.61
CA GLU A 59 8.39 -19.67 0.85
C GLU A 59 6.87 -19.78 0.97
N LEU A 60 6.23 -18.83 1.65
CA LEU A 60 4.77 -18.77 1.80
C LEU A 60 4.05 -18.55 0.46
N ILE A 61 4.63 -17.77 -0.45
CA ILE A 61 4.05 -17.52 -1.78
C ILE A 61 4.43 -18.58 -2.82
N ALA A 62 5.49 -19.36 -2.59
CA ALA A 62 6.01 -20.33 -3.56
C ALA A 62 4.98 -21.35 -4.09
N PRO A 63 4.01 -21.85 -3.28
CA PRO A 63 2.96 -22.74 -3.78
C PRO A 63 1.98 -22.09 -4.75
N TYR A 64 1.90 -20.76 -4.77
CA TYR A 64 0.92 -20.03 -5.57
C TYR A 64 1.49 -19.66 -6.94
N GLN A 65 0.95 -20.25 -8.00
CA GLN A 65 1.28 -19.90 -9.38
C GLN A 65 0.15 -19.10 -10.03
N ALA A 66 0.44 -17.84 -10.37
CA ALA A 66 -0.53 -16.96 -11.01
C ALA A 66 -0.73 -17.33 -12.49
N VAL A 67 -1.99 -17.50 -12.89
CA VAL A 67 -2.36 -17.71 -14.29
C VAL A 67 -2.61 -16.35 -14.94
N HIS A 68 -1.93 -16.09 -16.06
CA HIS A 68 -2.13 -14.87 -16.84
C HIS A 68 -3.09 -15.14 -17.99
N LEU A 69 -4.24 -14.48 -17.98
CA LEU A 69 -5.25 -14.59 -19.03
C LEU A 69 -5.31 -13.32 -19.89
N PRO A 70 -5.44 -13.42 -21.22
CA PRO A 70 -5.73 -12.28 -22.06
C PRO A 70 -6.98 -11.52 -21.57
N GLY A 71 -6.88 -10.19 -21.49
CA GLY A 71 -8.00 -9.34 -21.05
C GLY A 71 -8.09 -9.10 -19.54
N LEU A 72 -7.24 -9.74 -18.74
CA LEU A 72 -7.04 -9.37 -17.32
C LEU A 72 -5.82 -8.45 -17.15
N PRO A 73 -5.79 -7.59 -16.12
CA PRO A 73 -4.61 -6.81 -15.79
C PRO A 73 -3.48 -7.71 -15.32
N ARG A 74 -2.25 -7.16 -15.34
CA ARG A 74 -1.04 -7.87 -14.87
C ARG A 74 -1.14 -8.34 -13.42
N PHE A 75 -1.91 -7.64 -12.59
CA PHE A 75 -2.17 -8.03 -11.21
C PHE A 75 -3.64 -8.41 -11.09
N ALA A 76 -3.90 -9.72 -10.98
CA ALA A 76 -5.24 -10.30 -10.90
C ALA A 76 -5.40 -11.25 -9.69
N GLY A 77 -4.49 -11.16 -8.72
CA GLY A 77 -4.52 -11.91 -7.46
C GLY A 77 -3.13 -11.93 -6.83
N GLY A 78 -3.07 -12.29 -5.55
CA GLY A 78 -1.81 -12.53 -4.86
C GLY A 78 -1.64 -11.68 -3.61
N VAL A 79 -0.38 -11.51 -3.20
CA VAL A 79 -0.06 -10.94 -1.90
C VAL A 79 0.10 -9.42 -1.99
N VAL A 80 -0.61 -8.68 -1.13
CA VAL A 80 -0.54 -7.21 -1.05
C VAL A 80 -0.37 -6.78 0.41
N GLY A 81 0.45 -5.76 0.64
CA GLY A 81 0.83 -5.35 2.00
C GLY A 81 1.98 -4.35 1.99
N TYR A 82 2.74 -4.33 3.08
CA TYR A 82 3.92 -3.49 3.20
C TYR A 82 5.10 -4.20 3.85
N ALA A 83 6.29 -3.74 3.49
CA ALA A 83 7.54 -3.98 4.21
C ALA A 83 8.01 -2.66 4.83
N ALA A 84 8.22 -2.65 6.14
CA ALA A 84 8.67 -1.47 6.89
C ALA A 84 10.12 -1.15 6.55
N TYR A 85 10.53 0.11 6.78
CA TYR A 85 11.91 0.53 6.53
C TYR A 85 12.93 -0.28 7.36
N ASP A 86 12.58 -0.62 8.60
CA ASP A 86 13.45 -1.39 9.51
C ASP A 86 13.75 -2.82 9.00
N MET A 87 13.04 -3.33 7.98
CA MET A 87 13.42 -4.56 7.28
C MET A 87 14.86 -4.54 6.76
N VAL A 88 15.42 -3.36 6.47
CA VAL A 88 16.82 -3.23 6.05
C VAL A 88 17.79 -3.80 7.10
N ARG A 89 17.43 -3.77 8.39
CA ARG A 89 18.27 -4.23 9.52
C ARG A 89 18.46 -5.75 9.55
N TYR A 90 17.63 -6.50 8.81
CA TYR A 90 17.80 -7.95 8.66
C TYR A 90 18.93 -8.31 7.67
N TYR A 91 19.27 -7.38 6.78
CA TYR A 91 20.26 -7.56 5.71
C TYR A 91 21.54 -6.78 5.97
N GLU A 92 21.42 -5.56 6.52
CA GLU A 92 22.53 -4.65 6.76
C GLU A 92 22.75 -4.40 8.25
N ARG A 93 24.03 -4.29 8.63
CA ARG A 93 24.40 -3.89 9.99
C ARG A 93 24.32 -2.38 10.12
N LEU A 94 23.13 -1.90 10.42
CA LEU A 94 22.94 -0.52 10.84
C LEU A 94 23.28 -0.39 12.32
N GLY A 95 23.87 0.75 12.71
CA GLY A 95 24.07 1.09 14.12
C GLY A 95 22.74 1.23 14.88
N GLU A 96 22.83 1.66 16.13
CA GLU A 96 21.65 1.91 16.96
C GLU A 96 20.69 2.86 16.26
N GLY A 97 19.42 2.45 16.19
CA GLY A 97 18.33 3.25 15.63
C GLY A 97 17.67 4.12 16.69
N PRO A 98 16.77 5.02 16.27
CA PRO A 98 15.83 5.63 17.20
C PRO A 98 14.96 4.55 17.87
N THR A 99 14.47 4.83 19.07
CA THR A 99 13.52 3.97 19.78
C THR A 99 12.30 3.66 18.90
N ASP A 100 11.90 2.38 18.86
CA ASP A 100 10.67 1.98 18.19
C ASP A 100 9.47 2.39 19.06
N ASP A 101 8.81 3.48 18.66
CA ASP A 101 7.69 4.04 19.38
C ASP A 101 6.33 3.66 18.78
N ARG A 102 6.32 2.79 17.77
CA ARG A 102 5.10 2.43 17.02
C ARG A 102 4.80 0.95 17.02
N GLU A 103 5.81 0.11 17.29
CA GLU A 103 5.64 -1.35 17.43
C GLU A 103 4.91 -1.94 16.21
N LEU A 104 5.18 -1.40 15.01
CA LEU A 104 4.59 -1.89 13.77
C LEU A 104 5.32 -3.15 13.32
N PRO A 105 4.62 -4.11 12.70
CA PRO A 105 5.27 -5.27 12.13
C PRO A 105 6.19 -4.85 10.98
N ASP A 106 7.32 -5.56 10.83
CA ASP A 106 8.28 -5.28 9.77
C ASP A 106 7.77 -5.75 8.40
N LEU A 107 6.91 -6.79 8.39
CA LEU A 107 6.16 -7.25 7.22
C LEU A 107 4.70 -7.46 7.63
N SER A 108 3.76 -6.89 6.84
CA SER A 108 2.33 -7.17 6.99
C SER A 108 1.71 -7.29 5.62
N PHE A 109 1.32 -8.52 5.27
CA PHE A 109 0.87 -8.90 3.94
C PHE A 109 -0.36 -9.81 4.02
N GLY A 110 -1.36 -9.53 3.20
CA GLY A 110 -2.52 -10.39 3.00
C GLY A 110 -2.45 -11.09 1.65
N LEU A 111 -2.86 -12.36 1.60
CA LEU A 111 -3.13 -13.04 0.34
C LEU A 111 -4.55 -12.73 -0.11
N TYR A 112 -4.69 -12.18 -1.31
CA TYR A 112 -5.98 -11.80 -1.90
C TYR A 112 -6.30 -12.70 -3.08
N ARG A 113 -7.29 -13.58 -2.92
CA ARG A 113 -7.72 -14.49 -3.98
C ARG A 113 -8.86 -13.92 -4.82
N THR A 114 -9.71 -13.10 -4.22
CA THR A 114 -10.82 -12.42 -4.91
C THR A 114 -10.53 -10.93 -5.07
N MET A 115 -10.78 -10.40 -6.26
CA MET A 115 -10.55 -9.01 -6.61
C MET A 115 -11.70 -8.44 -7.43
N VAL A 116 -12.03 -7.19 -7.14
CA VAL A 116 -12.80 -6.32 -8.02
C VAL A 116 -11.82 -5.46 -8.81
N ILE A 117 -12.05 -5.29 -10.10
CA ILE A 117 -11.15 -4.58 -11.01
C ILE A 117 -11.96 -3.53 -11.76
N PHE A 118 -11.57 -2.26 -11.62
CA PHE A 118 -12.25 -1.14 -12.26
C PHE A 118 -11.47 -0.69 -13.51
N ASP A 119 -11.91 -1.13 -14.67
CA ASP A 119 -11.32 -0.69 -15.93
C ASP A 119 -12.02 0.58 -16.40
N HIS A 120 -11.44 1.76 -16.15
CA HIS A 120 -12.04 3.01 -16.62
C HIS A 120 -11.84 3.27 -18.11
N VAL A 121 -10.99 2.51 -18.80
CA VAL A 121 -10.83 2.61 -20.26
C VAL A 121 -12.04 1.96 -20.91
N SER A 122 -12.32 0.70 -20.56
CA SER A 122 -13.49 -0.03 -21.10
C SER A 122 -14.81 0.29 -20.39
N LYS A 123 -14.76 1.04 -19.28
CA LYS A 123 -15.91 1.32 -18.38
C LYS A 123 -16.56 0.04 -17.85
N THR A 124 -15.74 -0.96 -17.54
CA THR A 124 -16.21 -2.24 -17.00
C THR A 124 -15.69 -2.48 -15.60
N ILE A 125 -16.48 -3.23 -14.82
CA ILE A 125 -16.04 -3.82 -13.56
C ILE A 125 -15.89 -5.32 -13.82
N LYS A 126 -14.73 -5.88 -13.47
CA LYS A 126 -14.48 -7.32 -13.52
C LYS A 126 -14.32 -7.84 -12.10
N VAL A 127 -15.01 -8.93 -11.79
CA VAL A 127 -14.80 -9.69 -10.56
C VAL A 127 -13.98 -10.93 -10.94
N VAL A 128 -12.84 -11.11 -10.29
CA VAL A 128 -11.93 -12.22 -10.53
C VAL A 128 -11.70 -12.95 -9.21
N ALA A 129 -11.89 -14.27 -9.21
CA ALA A 129 -11.53 -15.13 -8.09
C ALA A 129 -10.51 -16.18 -8.56
N ASN A 130 -9.40 -16.28 -7.84
CA ASN A 130 -8.35 -17.25 -8.12
C ASN A 130 -8.64 -18.56 -7.40
N ALA A 131 -8.96 -19.60 -8.17
CA ALA A 131 -9.12 -20.96 -7.65
C ALA A 131 -7.74 -21.57 -7.36
N HIS A 132 -7.45 -21.87 -6.10
CA HIS A 132 -6.25 -22.63 -5.73
C HIS A 132 -6.57 -24.13 -5.82
N VAL A 133 -6.06 -24.80 -6.85
CA VAL A 133 -6.38 -26.19 -7.14
C VAL A 133 -5.39 -27.13 -6.46
N THR A 134 -5.78 -27.69 -5.31
CA THR A 134 -5.01 -28.72 -4.59
C THR A 134 -5.78 -30.04 -4.58
N GLY A 135 -5.89 -30.69 -5.75
CA GLY A 135 -6.43 -32.06 -5.88
C GLY A 135 -7.83 -32.15 -6.48
N ASP A 136 -8.80 -31.33 -6.03
CA ASP A 136 -10.18 -31.29 -6.57
C ASP A 136 -10.43 -30.01 -7.40
N PRO A 137 -10.24 -30.06 -8.73
CA PRO A 137 -10.53 -28.92 -9.59
C PRO A 137 -12.01 -28.54 -9.63
N GLY A 138 -12.91 -29.50 -9.45
CA GLY A 138 -14.36 -29.28 -9.52
C GLY A 138 -14.83 -28.44 -8.33
N GLY A 139 -14.46 -28.85 -7.12
CA GLY A 139 -14.72 -28.09 -5.89
C GLY A 139 -14.07 -26.71 -5.91
N ALA A 140 -12.79 -26.61 -6.32
CA ALA A 140 -12.09 -25.33 -6.41
C ALA A 140 -12.77 -24.35 -7.40
N TYR A 141 -13.25 -24.86 -8.53
CA TYR A 141 -14.00 -24.05 -9.50
C TYR A 141 -15.37 -23.60 -8.96
N ALA A 142 -16.10 -24.51 -8.30
CA ALA A 142 -17.40 -24.20 -7.70
C ALA A 142 -17.24 -23.09 -6.63
N HIS A 143 -16.23 -23.20 -5.78
CA HIS A 143 -15.91 -22.21 -4.75
C HIS A 143 -15.52 -20.83 -5.32
N ALA A 144 -14.67 -20.79 -6.35
CA ALA A 144 -14.33 -19.54 -7.03
C ALA A 144 -15.57 -18.89 -7.68
N THR A 145 -16.44 -19.70 -8.28
CA THR A 145 -17.69 -19.22 -8.88
C THR A 145 -18.62 -18.63 -7.82
N GLU A 146 -18.79 -19.31 -6.69
CA GLU A 146 -19.57 -18.80 -5.55
C GLU A 146 -19.02 -17.48 -5.03
N SER A 147 -17.69 -17.37 -4.89
CA SER A 147 -17.01 -16.14 -4.46
C SER A 147 -17.26 -14.97 -5.43
N ILE A 148 -17.28 -15.24 -6.73
CA ILE A 148 -17.63 -14.24 -7.76
C ILE A 148 -19.09 -13.79 -7.60
N GLU A 149 -20.04 -14.73 -7.55
CA GLU A 149 -21.47 -14.42 -7.45
C GLU A 149 -21.79 -13.65 -6.16
N ARG A 150 -21.21 -14.06 -5.02
CA ARG A 150 -21.32 -13.36 -3.74
C ARG A 150 -20.81 -11.91 -3.84
N THR A 151 -19.67 -11.71 -4.47
CA THR A 151 -19.10 -10.37 -4.67
C THR A 151 -19.98 -9.52 -5.58
N ILE A 152 -20.52 -10.10 -6.66
CA ILE A 152 -21.43 -9.41 -7.58
C ILE A 152 -22.72 -9.02 -6.86
N ALA A 153 -23.30 -9.90 -6.03
CA ALA A 153 -24.49 -9.62 -5.24
C ALA A 153 -24.26 -8.42 -4.31
N HIS A 154 -23.16 -8.42 -3.55
CA HIS A 154 -22.82 -7.30 -2.67
C HIS A 154 -22.61 -5.98 -3.43
N LEU A 155 -21.96 -6.02 -4.60
CA LEU A 155 -21.78 -4.84 -5.44
C LEU A 155 -23.11 -4.28 -5.97
N ARG A 156 -24.11 -5.13 -6.19
CA ARG A 156 -25.45 -4.73 -6.66
C ARG A 156 -26.33 -4.18 -5.56
N GLU A 157 -26.28 -4.80 -4.37
CA GLU A 157 -27.05 -4.35 -3.20
C GLU A 157 -26.58 -2.95 -2.75
N GLY A 158 -25.26 -2.71 -2.79
CA GLY A 158 -24.65 -1.52 -2.22
C GLY A 158 -24.70 -1.56 -0.69
N ASP A 159 -23.82 -0.81 -0.02
CA ASP A 159 -23.77 -0.80 1.45
C ASP A 159 -24.73 0.22 2.09
N GLY A 160 -25.63 0.81 1.29
CA GLY A 160 -26.59 1.84 1.71
C GLY A 160 -25.94 3.10 2.27
N ARG A 161 -24.61 3.21 2.26
CA ARG A 161 -23.90 4.37 2.79
C ARG A 161 -23.97 5.47 1.75
N ALA A 162 -24.47 6.63 2.19
CA ALA A 162 -24.31 7.84 1.40
C ALA A 162 -22.81 8.04 1.16
N VAL A 163 -22.42 8.10 -0.12
CA VAL A 163 -21.09 8.56 -0.50
C VAL A 163 -21.01 10.01 -0.04
N GLY A 164 -20.35 10.22 1.11
CA GLY A 164 -20.21 11.56 1.67
C GLY A 164 -19.52 12.46 0.65
N GLU A 165 -20.09 13.64 0.41
CA GLU A 165 -19.48 14.60 -0.50
C GLU A 165 -18.16 15.07 0.11
N ILE A 166 -17.06 14.81 -0.59
CA ILE A 166 -15.76 15.34 -0.20
C ILE A 166 -15.74 16.80 -0.64
N SER A 167 -16.09 17.70 0.26
CA SER A 167 -15.81 19.12 0.02
C SER A 167 -14.29 19.31 -0.11
N LEU A 168 -13.90 19.87 -1.25
CA LEU A 168 -12.55 20.32 -1.56
C LEU A 168 -12.34 21.78 -1.15
N GLU A 169 -13.35 22.40 -0.53
CA GLU A 169 -13.28 23.80 -0.11
C GLU A 169 -12.40 23.95 1.12
N GLY A 170 -11.47 24.88 1.04
CA GLY A 170 -10.52 25.20 2.10
C GLY A 170 -9.35 24.21 2.22
N ILE A 171 -8.25 24.68 2.80
CA ILE A 171 -7.13 23.83 3.21
C ILE A 171 -7.38 23.44 4.67
N PRO A 172 -7.49 22.15 5.01
CA PRO A 172 -7.71 21.73 6.40
C PRO A 172 -6.60 22.29 7.29
N GLN A 173 -6.96 23.19 8.21
CA GLN A 173 -6.06 23.70 9.24
C GLN A 173 -6.20 22.81 10.47
N LYS A 174 -5.53 21.64 10.47
CA LYS A 174 -5.42 20.81 11.67
C LYS A 174 -4.05 21.04 12.32
N PRO A 175 -3.99 21.27 13.63
CA PRO A 175 -2.72 21.31 14.33
C PRO A 175 -2.05 19.94 14.18
N TYR A 176 -0.76 19.96 13.83
CA TYR A 176 0.07 18.78 13.74
C TYR A 176 1.27 18.92 14.68
N GLN A 177 1.80 17.79 15.11
CA GLN A 177 3.02 17.72 15.91
C GLN A 177 4.14 17.14 15.05
N SER A 178 5.29 17.80 15.05
CA SER A 178 6.51 17.29 14.44
C SER A 178 7.36 16.58 15.50
N ASN A 179 8.09 15.54 15.11
CA ASN A 179 9.12 14.94 15.97
C ASN A 179 10.42 15.77 16.01
N PHE A 180 10.49 16.87 15.26
CA PHE A 180 11.59 17.83 15.27
C PHE A 180 11.06 19.26 15.47
N THR A 181 11.79 20.06 16.23
CA THR A 181 11.74 21.52 16.07
C THR A 181 12.46 21.94 14.79
N ARG A 182 12.18 23.17 14.32
CA ARG A 182 12.85 23.72 13.13
C ARG A 182 14.37 23.77 13.32
N GLU A 183 14.79 24.22 14.50
CA GLU A 183 16.18 24.42 14.87
C GLU A 183 16.93 23.09 14.93
N GLU A 184 16.33 22.04 15.49
CA GLU A 184 16.90 20.69 15.50
C GLU A 184 17.02 20.12 14.09
N TYR A 185 15.98 20.25 13.26
CA TYR A 185 16.03 19.76 11.89
C TYR A 185 17.15 20.46 11.09
N MET A 186 17.32 21.77 11.27
CA MET A 186 18.42 22.53 10.64
C MET A 186 19.80 22.06 11.09
N LYS A 187 19.97 21.70 12.37
CA LYS A 187 21.24 21.13 12.86
C LYS A 187 21.55 19.80 12.18
N VAL A 188 20.55 18.92 12.02
CA VAL A 188 20.72 17.64 11.32
C VAL A 188 21.09 17.88 9.85
N VAL A 189 20.44 18.83 9.17
CA VAL A 189 20.77 19.19 7.78
C VAL A 189 22.22 19.68 7.65
N GLU A 190 22.70 20.53 8.56
CA GLU A 190 24.08 21.00 8.51
C GLU A 190 25.09 19.88 8.81
N ALA A 191 24.79 18.95 9.74
CA ALA A 191 25.60 17.77 9.96
C ALA A 191 25.70 16.91 8.69
N CYS A 192 24.59 16.65 8.00
CA CYS A 192 24.57 15.91 6.74
C CYS A 192 25.43 16.58 5.65
N LYS A 193 25.37 17.92 5.54
CA LYS A 193 26.25 18.65 4.61
C LYS A 193 27.73 18.51 4.97
N GLN A 194 28.08 18.41 6.25
CA GLN A 194 29.46 18.17 6.67
C GLN A 194 29.94 16.79 6.22
N TYR A 195 29.15 15.74 6.44
CA TYR A 195 29.44 14.39 5.92
C TYR A 195 29.62 14.37 4.40
N ILE A 196 28.80 15.14 3.66
CA ILE A 196 28.96 15.28 2.20
C ILE A 196 30.30 15.94 1.84
N ARG A 197 30.66 17.03 2.51
CA ARG A 197 31.93 17.74 2.26
C ARG A 197 33.15 16.93 2.64
N ALA A 198 33.05 16.10 3.67
CA ALA A 198 34.10 15.19 4.10
C ALA A 198 34.31 14.01 3.13
N GLY A 199 33.34 13.76 2.24
CA GLY A 199 33.39 12.67 1.26
C GLY A 199 32.82 11.34 1.76
N ASP A 200 32.16 11.33 2.93
CA ASP A 200 31.57 10.11 3.51
C ASP A 200 30.35 9.64 2.73
N ILE A 201 29.55 10.58 2.23
CA ILE A 201 28.32 10.32 1.47
C ILE A 201 28.16 11.34 0.34
N PHE A 202 27.45 10.98 -0.74
CA PHE A 202 27.10 11.93 -1.79
C PHE A 202 25.74 12.61 -1.56
N GLN A 203 24.81 11.88 -0.94
CA GLN A 203 23.45 12.35 -0.67
C GLN A 203 22.86 11.57 0.51
N VAL A 204 22.02 12.24 1.30
CA VAL A 204 21.17 11.61 2.32
C VAL A 204 19.76 12.19 2.23
N VAL A 205 18.75 11.33 2.40
CA VAL A 205 17.35 11.71 2.43
C VAL A 205 16.88 11.76 3.87
N LEU A 206 16.81 12.97 4.43
CA LEU A 206 16.29 13.19 5.77
C LEU A 206 14.76 13.18 5.75
N SER A 207 14.18 12.66 6.83
CA SER A 207 12.73 12.65 7.04
C SER A 207 12.38 13.14 8.43
N GLN A 208 11.25 13.82 8.56
CA GLN A 208 10.59 14.12 9.82
C GLN A 208 9.17 13.56 9.78
N ARG A 209 8.63 13.25 10.96
CA ARG A 209 7.29 12.71 11.14
C ARG A 209 6.36 13.81 11.61
N LEU A 210 5.25 13.98 10.90
CA LEU A 210 4.15 14.85 11.30
C LEU A 210 2.97 13.98 11.76
N ALA A 211 2.40 14.29 12.91
CA ALA A 211 1.31 13.54 13.54
C ALA A 211 0.10 14.44 13.79
N VAL A 212 -1.10 13.92 13.54
CA VAL A 212 -2.38 14.59 13.77
C VAL A 212 -3.36 13.59 14.36
N THR A 213 -4.00 13.94 15.48
CA THR A 213 -5.12 13.15 16.03
C THR A 213 -6.38 13.41 15.19
N THR A 214 -7.06 12.34 14.78
CA THR A 214 -8.26 12.46 13.95
C THR A 214 -9.30 11.40 14.33
N GLN A 215 -10.58 11.81 14.31
CA GLN A 215 -11.73 10.92 14.45
C GLN A 215 -12.33 10.51 13.08
N ALA A 216 -11.76 11.02 11.98
CA ALA A 216 -12.22 10.67 10.64
C ALA A 216 -12.00 9.17 10.36
N ALA A 217 -13.00 8.54 9.73
CA ALA A 217 -12.86 7.17 9.26
C ALA A 217 -11.70 7.03 8.25
N ARG A 218 -11.00 5.89 8.28
CA ARG A 218 -9.84 5.60 7.41
C ARG A 218 -10.16 5.70 5.92
N SER A 219 -11.41 5.41 5.52
CA SER A 219 -11.88 5.51 4.13
C SER A 219 -11.96 6.97 3.66
N THR A 220 -12.41 7.89 4.52
CA THR A 220 -12.58 9.31 4.17
C THR A 220 -11.24 10.08 4.13
N SER A 221 -10.26 9.68 4.95
CA SER A 221 -8.93 10.32 4.96
C SER A 221 -8.11 10.00 3.70
N THR A 222 -8.16 8.75 3.25
CA THR A 222 -7.45 8.27 2.05
C THR A 222 -7.91 9.01 0.80
N ALA A 223 -9.23 9.18 0.63
CA ALA A 223 -9.80 9.90 -0.49
C ALA A 223 -9.35 11.38 -0.52
N ARG A 224 -9.33 12.12 0.59
CA ARG A 224 -8.84 13.52 0.57
C ARG A 224 -7.36 13.62 0.21
N SER A 225 -6.51 12.71 0.69
CA SER A 225 -5.06 12.78 0.45
C SER A 225 -4.66 12.57 -1.02
N ALA A 226 -5.39 11.68 -1.72
CA ALA A 226 -5.13 11.37 -3.13
C ALA A 226 -5.49 12.52 -4.09
N TRP A 227 -6.45 13.38 -3.72
CA TRP A 227 -6.98 14.43 -4.59
C TRP A 227 -6.57 15.86 -4.18
N SER A 228 -6.06 16.07 -2.96
CA SER A 228 -5.70 17.40 -2.43
C SER A 228 -4.25 17.80 -2.62
N THR A 229 -3.40 17.00 -3.32
CA THR A 229 -2.01 17.40 -3.58
C THR A 229 -1.98 18.73 -4.34
N PRO A 230 -1.56 19.84 -3.71
CA PRO A 230 -1.63 21.15 -4.35
C PRO A 230 -0.64 21.22 -5.51
N ARG A 231 -1.03 21.89 -6.59
CA ARG A 231 -0.10 22.41 -7.63
C ARG A 231 0.84 23.42 -6.97
N ARG A 232 1.93 22.97 -6.34
CA ARG A 232 3.07 23.85 -6.06
C ARG A 232 4.16 23.52 -7.08
N SER A 233 4.47 24.54 -7.86
CA SER A 233 5.52 24.60 -8.86
C SER A 233 6.81 23.97 -8.33
N CYS A 234 7.19 22.81 -8.87
CA CYS A 234 8.60 22.49 -9.01
C CYS A 234 9.17 23.48 -10.03
N SER A 235 9.83 24.53 -9.55
CA SER A 235 10.75 25.30 -10.37
C SER A 235 11.92 24.38 -10.72
N CYS A 236 11.78 23.66 -11.83
CA CYS A 236 12.90 22.97 -12.47
C CYS A 236 13.89 24.05 -12.90
N TRP A 237 15.03 24.11 -12.20
CA TRP A 237 16.23 24.78 -12.69
C TRP A 237 16.72 24.02 -13.93
N THR A 238 16.38 24.52 -15.11
CA THR A 238 17.08 24.14 -16.35
C THR A 238 18.41 24.90 -16.38
N PRO A 239 19.56 24.21 -16.48
CA PRO A 239 20.81 24.86 -16.83
C PRO A 239 20.71 25.32 -18.29
N ARG A 240 20.89 26.63 -18.53
CA ARG A 240 21.19 27.12 -19.89
C ARG A 240 22.54 26.53 -20.30
N ARG A 241 22.56 25.83 -21.43
CA ARG A 241 23.74 25.77 -22.29
C ARG A 241 23.63 26.90 -23.31
#